data_AF-A0A6G7J4S1-F1
#
_entry.id   AF-A0A6G7J4S1-F1
#
_cell.length_a   1.000
_cell.length_b   1.000
_cell.length_c   1.000
_cell.angle_alpha   90.00
_cell.angle_beta   90.00
_cell.angle_gamma   90.00
#
_symmetry.space_group_name_H-M   'P 1'
#
loop_
_entity.id
_entity.type
_entity.pdbx_description
1 polymer ?
#
loop_
_entity_poly.entity_id
_entity_poly.type
_entity_poly.pdbx_seq_one_letter_code
_entity_poly.pdbx_strand_id
1 'polypeptide(L)'
;METITFDKKITVLDFWNTSCKPCFEKFPYFEKISEKYQHPDIAIYSVNIPLKNQGFEERIQVEARLGHSYTTIYGENMKKVQNTLGFNAYPHLIILKDSTIIYSGNFVTGESIYIDNLDRQLQKIIKENGILIPENR
;
A
#
# COMPACT_ATOMS: atom_id res chain seq x y z
N MET A 1 -10.60 -15.11 10.84
CA MET A 1 -9.82 -14.20 9.99
C MET A 1 -8.95 -15.05 9.10
N GLU A 2 -9.03 -14.83 7.80
CA GLU A 2 -8.21 -15.54 6.82
C GLU A 2 -6.77 -14.98 6.86
N THR A 3 -5.79 -15.85 6.66
CA THR A 3 -4.40 -15.45 6.49
C THR A 3 -4.17 -15.14 5.03
N ILE A 4 -3.66 -13.95 4.73
CA ILE A 4 -3.29 -13.55 3.37
C ILE A 4 -1.81 -13.87 3.18
N THR A 5 -1.51 -14.65 2.13
CA THR A 5 -0.14 -14.94 1.70
C THR A 5 0.21 -14.02 0.55
N PHE A 6 1.34 -13.31 0.66
CA PHE A 6 1.88 -12.48 -0.42
C PHE A 6 2.82 -13.33 -1.28
N ASP A 7 2.29 -13.95 -2.32
CA ASP A 7 3.01 -14.87 -3.22
C ASP A 7 3.57 -14.19 -4.48
N LYS A 8 3.26 -12.91 -4.66
CA LYS A 8 3.74 -12.13 -5.81
C LYS A 8 5.20 -11.76 -5.67
N LYS A 9 5.89 -11.74 -6.81
CA LYS A 9 7.29 -11.32 -6.89
C LYS A 9 7.50 -9.95 -6.28
N ILE A 10 6.59 -9.00 -6.56
CA ILE A 10 6.55 -7.69 -5.91
C ILE A 10 5.20 -7.51 -5.22
N THR A 11 5.20 -7.10 -3.95
CA THR A 11 3.99 -6.70 -3.23
C THR A 11 4.17 -5.32 -2.62
N VAL A 12 3.25 -4.40 -2.87
CA VAL A 12 3.20 -3.07 -2.27
C VAL A 12 2.06 -3.00 -1.28
N LEU A 13 2.35 -2.54 -0.06
CA LEU A 13 1.38 -2.41 1.03
C LEU A 13 1.37 -0.96 1.52
N ASP A 14 0.26 -0.23 1.32
CA ASP A 14 0.08 1.13 1.82
C ASP A 14 -0.85 1.15 3.05
N PHE A 15 -0.27 1.44 4.21
CA PHE A 15 -0.92 1.33 5.50
C PHE A 15 -1.60 2.65 5.90
N TRP A 16 -2.85 2.53 6.35
CA TRP A 16 -3.68 3.67 6.76
C TRP A 16 -4.64 3.32 7.92
N ASN A 17 -5.34 4.34 8.43
CA ASN A 17 -6.42 4.21 9.42
C ASN A 17 -7.56 5.20 9.11
N THR A 18 -8.74 5.02 9.71
CA THR A 18 -9.97 5.78 9.35
C THR A 18 -9.91 7.29 9.67
N SER A 19 -8.86 7.75 10.36
CA SER A 19 -8.60 9.16 10.65
C SER A 19 -7.31 9.69 9.99
N CYS A 20 -6.71 8.94 9.05
CA CYS A 20 -5.47 9.32 8.37
C CYS A 20 -5.73 10.29 7.22
N LYS A 21 -5.92 11.59 7.53
CA LYS A 21 -6.04 12.65 6.51
C LYS A 21 -4.94 12.63 5.44
N PRO A 22 -3.63 12.57 5.77
CA PRO A 22 -2.58 12.52 4.74
C PRO A 22 -2.58 11.22 3.91
N CYS A 23 -3.22 10.14 4.37
CA CYS A 23 -3.43 8.95 3.55
C CYS A 23 -4.49 9.23 2.48
N PHE A 24 -5.62 9.83 2.86
CA PHE A 24 -6.74 10.11 1.94
C PHE A 24 -6.32 11.03 0.79
N GLU A 25 -5.46 12.02 1.07
CA GLU A 25 -4.88 12.90 0.05
C GLU A 25 -4.01 12.13 -0.97
N LYS A 26 -3.46 10.96 -0.59
CA LYS A 26 -2.63 10.10 -1.44
C LYS A 26 -3.45 9.07 -2.24
N PHE A 27 -4.68 8.76 -1.85
CA PHE A 27 -5.46 7.68 -2.47
C PHE A 27 -5.72 7.85 -3.97
N PRO A 28 -6.03 9.04 -4.51
CA PRO A 28 -6.14 9.22 -5.96
C PRO A 28 -4.85 8.86 -6.72
N TYR A 29 -3.69 9.01 -6.07
CA TYR A 29 -2.40 8.64 -6.65
C TYR A 29 -2.11 7.15 -6.51
N PHE A 30 -2.45 6.59 -5.36
CA PHE A 30 -2.38 5.16 -5.14
C PHE A 30 -3.25 4.40 -6.15
N GLU A 31 -4.43 4.90 -6.49
CA GLU A 31 -5.29 4.35 -7.55
C GLU A 31 -4.58 4.28 -8.90
N LYS A 32 -4.02 5.41 -9.38
CA LYS A 32 -3.29 5.46 -10.66
C LYS A 32 -2.10 4.50 -10.69
N ILE A 33 -1.38 4.36 -9.57
CA ILE A 33 -0.28 3.41 -9.46
C ILE A 33 -0.81 1.97 -9.46
N SER A 34 -1.88 1.69 -8.72
CA SER A 34 -2.53 0.37 -8.71
C SER A 34 -3.00 -0.06 -10.10
N GLU A 35 -3.55 0.87 -10.89
CA GLU A 35 -3.95 0.63 -12.28
C GLU A 35 -2.74 0.45 -13.21
N LYS A 36 -1.71 1.30 -13.09
CA LYS A 36 -0.51 1.26 -13.95
C LYS A 36 0.27 -0.05 -13.81
N TYR A 37 0.32 -0.61 -12.61
CA TYR A 37 1.11 -1.80 -12.28
C TYR A 37 0.28 -3.09 -12.20
N GLN A 38 -0.89 -3.14 -12.85
CA GLN A 38 -1.65 -4.37 -13.00
C GLN A 38 -0.83 -5.42 -13.79
N HIS A 39 -0.24 -6.37 -13.07
CA HIS A 39 0.64 -7.39 -13.64
C HIS A 39 0.54 -8.69 -12.83
N PRO A 40 0.62 -9.89 -13.45
CA PRO A 40 0.48 -11.17 -12.73
C PRO A 40 1.45 -11.38 -11.56
N ASP A 41 2.63 -10.74 -11.63
CA ASP A 41 3.70 -10.83 -10.63
C ASP A 41 3.77 -9.64 -9.64
N ILE A 42 2.83 -8.69 -9.74
CA ILE A 42 2.79 -7.50 -8.88
C ILE A 42 1.45 -7.45 -8.17
N ALA A 43 1.47 -7.38 -6.84
CA ALA A 43 0.30 -7.08 -6.04
C ALA A 43 0.43 -5.71 -5.38
N ILE A 44 -0.66 -4.94 -5.36
CA ILE A 44 -0.73 -3.64 -4.71
C ILE A 44 -1.97 -3.65 -3.82
N TYR A 45 -1.77 -3.48 -2.51
CA TYR A 45 -2.83 -3.50 -1.52
C TYR A 45 -2.80 -2.24 -0.67
N SER A 46 -3.99 -1.68 -0.45
CA SER A 46 -4.22 -0.80 0.67
C SER A 46 -4.42 -1.65 1.93
N VAL A 47 -3.86 -1.25 3.07
CA VAL A 47 -3.96 -2.01 4.32
C VAL A 47 -4.48 -1.11 5.43
N ASN A 48 -5.75 -1.29 5.79
CA ASN A 48 -6.34 -0.60 6.94
C ASN A 48 -5.93 -1.33 8.23
N ILE A 49 -5.19 -0.62 9.08
CA ILE A 49 -4.84 -1.07 10.42
C ILE A 49 -5.58 -0.14 11.39
N PRO A 50 -6.59 -0.63 12.13
CA PRO A 50 -7.40 0.23 12.99
C PRO A 50 -6.60 0.72 14.21
N LEU A 51 -6.87 1.97 14.61
CA LEU A 51 -6.53 2.45 15.95
C LEU A 51 -7.42 1.76 17.00
N LYS A 52 -7.04 1.88 18.29
CA LYS A 52 -7.71 1.18 19.41
C LYS A 52 -9.23 1.38 19.47
N ASN A 53 -9.72 2.52 19.01
CA ASN A 53 -11.13 2.92 19.03
C ASN A 53 -11.82 2.81 17.66
N GLN A 54 -11.19 2.19 16.67
CA GLN A 54 -11.71 2.05 15.32
C GLN A 54 -12.07 0.60 15.03
N GLY A 55 -13.08 0.40 14.18
CA GLY A 55 -13.57 -0.93 13.80
C GLY A 55 -13.69 -1.11 12.30
N PHE A 56 -14.01 -2.34 11.90
CA PHE A 56 -14.18 -2.71 10.49
C PHE A 56 -15.27 -1.87 9.79
N GLU A 57 -16.38 -1.59 10.47
CA GLU A 57 -17.48 -0.79 9.89
C GLU A 57 -17.05 0.64 9.52
N GLU A 58 -16.22 1.27 10.35
CA GLU A 58 -15.69 2.60 10.05
C GLU A 58 -14.82 2.59 8.78
N ARG A 59 -14.08 1.50 8.56
CA ARG A 59 -13.33 1.31 7.31
C ARG A 59 -14.28 1.34 6.12
N ILE A 60 -15.35 0.54 6.15
CA ILE A 60 -16.32 0.45 5.06
C ILE A 60 -16.94 1.82 4.74
N GLN A 61 -17.29 2.61 5.76
CA GLN A 61 -17.84 3.95 5.56
C GLN A 61 -16.84 4.91 4.90
N VAL A 62 -15.56 4.82 5.28
CA VAL A 62 -14.51 5.62 4.65
C VAL A 62 -14.26 5.17 3.21
N GLU A 63 -14.20 3.87 2.94
CA GLU A 63 -14.03 3.30 1.59
C GLU A 63 -15.17 3.73 0.67
N ALA A 64 -16.43 3.62 1.13
CA ALA A 64 -17.60 4.02 0.37
C ALA A 64 -17.59 5.53 0.03
N ARG A 65 -17.07 6.37 0.94
CA ARG A 65 -16.94 7.81 0.70
C ARG A 65 -15.84 8.14 -0.30
N LEU A 66 -14.73 7.39 -0.27
CA LEU A 66 -13.55 7.66 -1.11
C LEU A 66 -13.68 7.05 -2.50
N GLY A 67 -14.46 5.98 -2.67
CA GLY A 67 -14.82 5.43 -3.98
C GLY A 67 -13.64 4.89 -4.79
N HIS A 68 -12.72 4.18 -4.15
CA HIS A 68 -11.55 3.58 -4.79
C HIS A 68 -11.84 2.20 -5.40
N SER A 69 -11.00 1.74 -6.33
CA SER A 69 -11.13 0.45 -7.00
C SER A 69 -10.04 -0.57 -6.62
N TYR A 70 -8.94 -0.11 -6.01
CA TYR A 70 -7.90 -1.00 -5.49
C TYR A 70 -8.38 -1.89 -4.34
N THR A 71 -7.72 -3.02 -4.14
CA THR A 71 -8.04 -3.98 -3.08
C THR A 71 -7.57 -3.47 -1.71
N THR A 72 -8.48 -3.44 -0.73
CA THR A 72 -8.16 -3.09 0.66
C THR A 72 -8.26 -4.29 1.60
N ILE A 73 -7.15 -4.56 2.29
CA ILE A 73 -7.03 -5.56 3.35
C ILE A 73 -7.35 -4.91 4.70
N TYR A 74 -8.12 -5.59 5.53
CA TYR A 74 -8.24 -5.23 6.95
C TYR A 74 -7.24 -6.05 7.76
N GLY A 75 -6.32 -5.37 8.42
CA GLY A 75 -5.30 -6.03 9.22
C GLY A 75 -5.61 -6.04 10.71
N GLU A 76 -4.68 -6.61 11.47
CA GLU A 76 -4.75 -6.64 12.93
C GLU A 76 -4.49 -5.27 13.56
N ASN A 77 -4.53 -5.19 14.88
CA ASN A 77 -4.31 -3.93 15.59
C ASN A 77 -2.86 -3.42 15.45
N MET A 78 -2.70 -2.10 15.58
CA MET A 78 -1.40 -1.41 15.50
C MET A 78 -0.32 -1.98 16.42
N LYS A 79 -0.64 -2.51 17.61
CA LYS A 79 0.39 -3.08 18.51
C LYS A 79 1.09 -4.30 17.89
N LYS A 80 0.34 -5.18 17.25
CA LYS A 80 0.92 -6.35 16.57
C LYS A 80 1.72 -5.93 15.34
N VAL A 81 1.18 -4.99 14.57
CA VAL A 81 1.87 -4.41 13.41
C VAL A 81 3.20 -3.79 13.83
N GLN A 82 3.23 -2.99 14.89
CA GLN A 82 4.45 -2.39 15.41
C GLN A 82 5.48 -3.45 15.83
N ASN A 83 5.05 -4.49 16.55
CA ASN A 83 5.96 -5.55 17.01
C ASN A 83 6.55 -6.37 15.85
N THR A 84 5.78 -6.60 14.78
CA THR A 84 6.19 -7.45 13.66
C THR A 84 6.88 -6.68 12.54
N LEU A 85 6.40 -5.48 12.21
CA LEU A 85 6.83 -4.70 11.04
C LEU A 85 7.62 -3.43 11.41
N GLY A 86 7.68 -3.08 12.70
CA GLY A 86 8.59 -2.05 13.21
C GLY A 86 8.18 -0.59 12.97
N PHE A 87 6.94 -0.33 12.53
CA PHE A 87 6.42 1.03 12.35
C PHE A 87 5.23 1.33 13.26
N ASN A 88 5.02 2.61 13.58
CA ASN A 88 3.97 3.07 14.49
C ASN A 88 3.28 4.37 14.05
N ALA A 89 3.53 4.83 12.82
CA ALA A 89 2.99 6.06 12.27
C ALA A 89 2.36 5.81 10.90
N TYR A 90 1.43 6.67 10.49
CA TYR A 90 0.78 6.62 9.19
C TYR A 90 0.96 7.95 8.44
N PRO A 91 0.94 7.95 7.09
CA PRO A 91 0.97 6.76 6.23
C PRO A 91 2.30 6.02 6.37
N HIS A 92 2.28 4.73 6.06
CA HIS A 92 3.50 3.90 5.99
C HIS A 92 3.38 2.97 4.81
N LEU A 93 4.47 2.74 4.10
CA LEU A 93 4.52 1.90 2.92
C LEU A 93 5.57 0.81 3.11
N ILE A 94 5.20 -0.42 2.76
CA ILE A 94 6.14 -1.54 2.65
C ILE A 94 6.15 -2.05 1.22
N ILE A 95 7.34 -2.34 0.71
CA ILE A 95 7.51 -3.07 -0.55
C ILE A 95 8.22 -4.38 -0.23
N LEU A 96 7.58 -5.48 -0.62
CA LEU A 96 8.12 -6.83 -0.56
C LEU A 96 8.65 -7.21 -1.95
N LYS A 97 9.80 -7.88 -1.97
CA LYS A 97 10.28 -8.66 -3.09
C LYS A 97 10.47 -10.11 -2.64
N ASP A 98 9.79 -11.05 -3.28
CA ASP A 98 9.85 -12.48 -2.92
C ASP A 98 9.66 -12.69 -1.40
N SER A 99 8.61 -12.07 -0.85
CA SER A 99 8.28 -12.02 0.60
C SER A 99 9.29 -11.33 1.51
N THR A 100 10.36 -10.75 0.97
CA THR A 100 11.38 -10.01 1.73
C THR A 100 11.09 -8.51 1.69
N ILE A 101 11.06 -7.85 2.85
CA ILE A 101 10.93 -6.38 2.92
C ILE A 101 12.18 -5.74 2.32
N ILE A 102 12.01 -5.01 1.21
CA ILE A 102 13.08 -4.24 0.55
C ILE A 102 12.91 -2.73 0.74
N TYR A 103 11.72 -2.29 1.18
CA TYR A 103 11.44 -0.92 1.57
C TYR A 103 10.44 -0.89 2.72
N SER A 104 10.68 -0.01 3.69
CA SER A 104 9.76 0.28 4.80
C SER A 104 9.93 1.74 5.21
N GLY A 105 8.91 2.56 5.01
CA GLY A 105 8.99 3.99 5.31
C GLY A 105 7.81 4.78 4.79
N ASN A 106 7.93 6.10 4.75
CA ASN A 106 6.90 6.99 4.21
C ASN A 106 7.55 7.92 3.18
N PHE A 107 6.95 8.02 1.99
CA PHE A 107 7.33 9.04 1.03
C PHE A 107 6.72 10.38 1.48
N VAL A 108 7.61 11.30 1.89
CA VAL A 108 7.26 12.61 2.49
C VAL A 108 6.43 13.47 1.53
N THR A 109 5.59 14.31 2.13
CA THR A 109 4.45 15.02 1.55
C THR A 109 4.81 16.16 0.60
N GLY A 110 4.65 15.86 -0.69
CA GLY A 110 4.31 16.78 -1.78
C GLY A 110 3.65 15.91 -2.87
N GLU A 111 2.59 16.39 -3.51
CA GLU A 111 1.74 15.59 -4.41
C GLU A 111 2.53 14.91 -5.55
N SER A 112 3.38 15.68 -6.25
CA SER A 112 4.32 15.16 -7.26
C SER A 112 5.37 14.22 -6.64
N ILE A 113 5.84 14.53 -5.43
CA ILE A 113 6.94 13.80 -4.79
C ILE A 113 6.50 12.39 -4.37
N TYR A 114 5.24 12.18 -3.97
CA TYR A 114 4.75 10.84 -3.61
C TYR A 114 4.65 9.92 -4.82
N ILE A 115 4.03 10.39 -5.92
CA ILE A 115 3.89 9.65 -7.18
C ILE A 115 5.27 9.38 -7.78
N ASP A 116 6.09 10.43 -7.91
CA ASP A 116 7.39 10.34 -8.56
C ASP A 116 8.34 9.43 -7.77
N ASN A 117 8.18 9.33 -6.45
CA ASN A 117 9.00 8.43 -5.64
C ASN A 117 8.51 6.99 -5.71
N LEU A 118 7.21 6.72 -5.55
CA LEU A 118 6.71 5.34 -5.61
C LEU A 118 6.85 4.76 -7.03
N ASP A 119 6.49 5.52 -8.06
CA ASP A 119 6.62 5.09 -9.44
C ASP A 119 8.08 4.81 -9.79
N ARG A 120 9.00 5.73 -9.46
CA ARG A 120 10.44 5.55 -9.71
C ARG A 120 11.03 4.38 -8.95
N GLN A 121 10.63 4.17 -7.69
CA GLN A 121 11.05 3.02 -6.89
C GLN A 121 10.58 1.73 -7.53
N LEU A 122 9.30 1.65 -7.92
CA LEU A 122 8.77 0.48 -8.62
C LEU A 122 9.48 0.24 -9.95
N GLN A 123 9.62 1.25 -10.82
CA GLN A 123 10.37 1.14 -12.07
C GLN A 123 11.80 0.63 -11.86
N LYS A 124 12.50 1.16 -10.86
CA LYS A 124 13.86 0.71 -10.50
C LYS A 124 13.86 -0.77 -10.11
N ILE A 125 12.98 -1.16 -9.19
CA ILE A 125 12.87 -2.54 -8.71
C ILE A 125 12.50 -3.48 -9.86
N ILE A 126 11.51 -3.14 -10.68
CA ILE A 126 11.07 -3.94 -11.83
C ILE A 126 12.20 -4.14 -12.83
N LYS A 127 12.92 -3.06 -13.18
CA LYS A 127 14.06 -3.10 -14.11
C LYS A 127 15.21 -3.95 -13.57
N GLU A 128 15.60 -3.77 -12.31
CA GLU A 128 16.67 -4.54 -11.67
C GLU A 128 16.34 -6.04 -11.55
N ASN A 129 15.05 -6.40 -11.63
CA ASN A 129 14.57 -7.76 -11.46
C ASN A 129 14.02 -8.41 -12.73
N GLY A 130 14.21 -7.76 -13.89
CA GLY A 130 13.82 -8.28 -15.21
C GLY A 130 12.32 -8.53 -15.35
N ILE A 131 11.46 -7.81 -14.61
CA ILE A 131 10.01 -7.90 -14.77
C ILE A 131 9.64 -7.06 -15.99
N LEU A 132 9.06 -7.71 -17.01
CA LEU A 132 8.59 -7.02 -18.22
C LEU A 132 7.17 -6.53 -17.98
N ILE A 133 7.01 -5.26 -17.66
CA ILE A 133 5.69 -4.63 -17.68
C ILE A 133 5.42 -4.24 -19.14
N PRO A 134 4.33 -4.73 -19.75
CA PRO A 134 3.95 -4.25 -21.07
C PRO A 134 3.75 -2.73 -21.00
N GLU A 135 4.49 -1.98 -21.82
CA GLU A 135 4.20 -0.55 -21.97
C GLU A 135 2.74 -0.44 -22.44
N ASN A 136 1.91 0.23 -21.64
CA ASN A 136 0.54 0.52 -22.02
C ASN A 136 0.57 1.28 -23.36
N ARG A 137 0.01 0.66 -24.40
CA ARG A 137 -0.25 1.27 -25.70
C ARG A 137 -1.46 2.19 -25.61
#